data_AF-A0A2G8RG64-F1
#
_entry.id   AF-A0A2G8RG64-F1
#
_cell.length_a   1.000
_cell.length_b   1.000
_cell.length_c   1.000
_cell.angle_alpha   90.00
_cell.angle_beta   90.00
_cell.angle_gamma   90.00
#
_symmetry.space_group_name_H-M   'P 1'
#
loop_
_entity.id
_entity.type
_entity.pdbx_description
1 polymer ?
#
loop_
_entity_poly.entity_id
_entity_poly.type
_entity_poly.pdbx_seq_one_letter_code
_entity_poly.pdbx_strand_id
1 'polypeptide(L)' 'MRLTAFLTLICAMFLTAGCDKKQPIELATKLDPLFCDVEEPRRFTRAELDARAASWPENLRLDIKTNTTWDRECVPSQGD' A
#
# COMPACT_ATOMS: atom_id res chain seq x y z
N MET A 1 -54.71 -13.12 -28.66
CA MET A 1 -54.22 -13.12 -27.27
C MET A 1 -53.04 -14.09 -27.11
N ARG A 2 -51.85 -13.78 -27.67
CA ARG A 2 -50.64 -14.63 -27.52
C ARG A 2 -49.33 -13.83 -27.39
N LEU A 3 -49.38 -12.49 -27.53
CA LEU A 3 -48.17 -11.63 -27.54
C LEU A 3 -47.77 -11.11 -26.15
N THR A 4 -48.65 -11.15 -25.15
CA THR A 4 -48.40 -10.54 -23.83
C THR A 4 -47.59 -11.44 -22.88
N ALA A 5 -47.53 -12.75 -23.14
CA ALA A 5 -46.84 -13.70 -22.27
C ALA A 5 -45.31 -13.75 -22.49
N PHE A 6 -44.83 -13.37 -23.68
CA PHE A 6 -43.40 -13.39 -23.99
C PHE A 6 -42.65 -12.18 -23.42
N LEU A 7 -43.33 -11.04 -23.24
CA LEU A 7 -42.70 -9.82 -22.74
C LEU A 7 -42.42 -9.87 -21.21
N THR A 8 -43.26 -10.57 -20.45
CA THR A 8 -43.12 -10.67 -18.99
C THR A 8 -41.99 -11.60 -18.58
N LEU A 9 -41.64 -12.58 -19.40
CA LEU A 9 -40.55 -13.52 -19.12
C LEU A 9 -39.16 -12.85 -19.22
N ILE A 10 -39.02 -11.86 -20.10
CA ILE A 10 -37.74 -11.16 -20.34
C ILE A 10 -37.43 -10.17 -19.21
N CYS A 11 -38.43 -9.45 -18.68
CA CYS A 11 -38.23 -8.55 -17.54
C CYS A 11 -37.85 -9.27 -16.24
N ALA A 12 -38.23 -10.53 -16.08
CA ALA A 12 -37.90 -11.31 -14.88
C ALA A 12 -36.42 -11.74 -14.81
N MET A 13 -35.73 -11.88 -15.95
CA MET A 13 -34.32 -12.30 -15.97
C MET A 13 -33.32 -11.20 -15.58
N PHE A 14 -33.67 -9.92 -15.72
CA PHE A 14 -32.76 -8.80 -15.45
C PHE A 14 -32.74 -8.31 -13.99
N LEU A 15 -33.59 -8.85 -13.12
CA LEU A 15 -33.69 -8.42 -11.72
C LEU A 15 -32.74 -9.13 -10.74
N THR A 16 -31.88 -10.04 -11.20
CA THR A 16 -31.01 -10.85 -10.32
C THR A 16 -29.54 -10.45 -10.32
N ALA A 17 -29.13 -9.50 -11.17
CA ALA A 17 -27.76 -9.01 -11.22
C ALA A 17 -27.55 -7.87 -10.21
N GLY A 18 -27.50 -8.19 -8.92
CA GLY A 18 -27.29 -7.17 -7.89
C GLY A 18 -27.10 -7.68 -6.47
N CYS A 19 -26.64 -8.92 -6.29
CA CYS A 19 -26.09 -9.35 -5.00
C CYS A 19 -24.61 -8.97 -4.96
N ASP A 20 -24.36 -7.69 -4.74
CA ASP A 20 -23.05 -7.20 -4.32
C ASP A 20 -22.82 -7.72 -2.90
N LYS A 21 -22.28 -8.93 -2.79
CA LYS A 21 -21.80 -9.44 -1.51
C LYS A 21 -20.68 -8.50 -1.13
N LYS A 22 -20.92 -7.60 -0.17
CA LYS A 22 -19.85 -6.90 0.55
C LYS A 22 -18.87 -7.98 1.01
N GLN A 23 -17.79 -8.17 0.26
CA GLN A 23 -16.69 -8.98 0.74
C GLN A 23 -16.29 -8.33 2.06
N PRO A 24 -16.25 -9.09 3.17
CA PRO A 24 -15.65 -8.58 4.38
C PRO A 24 -14.25 -8.10 3.97
N ILE A 25 -13.98 -6.82 4.17
CA ILE A 25 -12.62 -6.31 4.03
C ILE A 25 -11.87 -7.02 5.15
N GLU A 26 -11.09 -8.04 4.79
CA GLU A 26 -10.12 -8.63 5.70
C GLU A 26 -9.11 -7.52 5.98
N LEU A 27 -9.35 -6.78 7.06
CA LEU A 27 -8.35 -5.95 7.70
C LEU A 27 -7.20 -6.89 8.00
N ALA A 28 -6.10 -6.73 7.28
CA ALA A 28 -4.93 -7.57 7.41
C ALA A 28 -4.57 -7.69 8.91
N THR A 29 -4.54 -8.92 9.39
CA THR A 29 -4.25 -9.29 10.78
C THR A 29 -2.78 -9.07 11.17
N LYS A 30 -1.98 -8.52 10.26
CA LYS A 30 -0.57 -8.22 10.52
C LYS A 30 -0.45 -6.86 11.21
N LEU A 31 0.19 -6.87 12.37
CA LEU A 31 0.74 -5.68 13.05
C LEU A 31 1.86 -5.01 12.23
N ASP A 32 2.29 -5.64 11.13
CA ASP A 32 3.24 -5.04 10.20
C ASP A 32 2.57 -3.87 9.47
N PRO A 33 3.28 -2.75 9.27
CA PRO A 33 2.74 -1.59 8.57
C PRO A 33 2.30 -2.02 7.17
N LEU A 34 1.00 -1.86 6.91
CA LEU A 34 0.36 -2.26 5.66
C LEU A 34 0.91 -1.49 4.45
N PHE A 35 1.51 -0.33 4.69
CA PHE A 35 2.22 0.50 3.71
C PHE A 35 3.30 1.31 4.43
N CYS A 36 4.50 1.39 3.85
CA CYS A 36 5.52 2.34 4.25
C CYS A 36 5.55 3.50 3.26
N ASP A 37 5.10 4.68 3.69
CA ASP A 37 5.15 5.92 2.90
C ASP A 37 6.52 6.62 3.02
N VAL A 38 7.55 5.86 3.44
CA VAL A 38 8.93 6.32 3.57
C VAL A 38 9.66 5.90 2.31
N GLU A 39 10.49 6.78 1.73
CA GLU A 39 11.34 6.42 0.59
C GLU A 39 12.37 5.34 0.99
N GLU A 40 12.72 4.45 0.06
CA GLU A 40 13.75 3.41 0.27
C GLU A 40 15.07 4.01 0.78
N PRO A 41 15.81 3.28 1.64
CA PRO A 41 16.99 3.81 2.28
C PRO A 41 18.12 3.98 1.27
N ARG A 42 18.75 5.14 1.27
CA ARG A 42 19.91 5.42 0.40
C ARG A 42 21.19 4.95 1.06
N ARG A 43 22.00 4.16 0.33
CA ARG A 43 23.30 3.68 0.82
C ARG A 43 24.44 4.49 0.22
N PHE A 44 25.37 4.90 1.06
CA PHE A 44 26.53 5.69 0.69
C PHE A 44 27.80 4.97 1.10
N THR A 45 28.83 5.11 0.28
CA THR A 45 30.20 4.73 0.65
C THR A 45 30.76 5.71 1.69
N ARG A 46 31.85 5.31 2.36
CA ARG A 46 32.49 6.19 3.35
C ARG A 46 32.97 7.51 2.74
N ALA A 47 33.59 7.45 1.56
CA ALA A 47 34.08 8.62 0.85
C ALA A 47 32.94 9.60 0.50
N GLU A 48 31.77 9.09 0.12
CA GLU A 48 30.59 9.93 -0.16
C GLU A 48 30.03 10.56 1.11
N LEU A 49 30.02 9.84 2.23
CA LEU A 49 29.61 10.41 3.52
C LEU A 49 30.55 11.54 3.95
N ASP A 50 31.86 11.35 3.79
CA ASP A 50 32.86 12.37 4.12
C ASP A 50 32.72 13.61 3.21
N ALA A 51 32.51 13.40 1.90
CA ALA A 51 32.26 14.49 0.95
C ALA A 51 30.96 15.25 1.26
N ARG A 52 29.88 14.54 1.59
CA ARG A 52 28.59 15.14 1.97
C ARG A 52 28.67 15.89 3.29
N ALA A 53 29.39 15.37 4.26
CA ALA A 53 29.60 16.05 5.54
C ALA A 53 30.32 17.40 5.33
N ALA A 54 31.28 17.45 4.40
CA ALA A 54 32.01 18.67 4.08
C ALA A 54 31.20 19.67 3.23
N SER A 55 30.39 19.19 2.27
CA SER A 55 29.72 20.05 1.29
C SER A 55 28.24 20.34 1.58
N TRP A 56 27.48 19.37 2.14
CA TRP A 56 26.03 19.45 2.35
C TRP A 56 25.59 18.78 3.66
N PRO A 57 26.00 19.29 4.83
CA PRO A 57 25.74 18.65 6.11
C PRO A 57 24.25 18.51 6.45
N GLU A 58 23.40 19.46 6.04
CA GLU A 58 21.96 19.35 6.30
C GLU A 58 21.29 18.26 5.46
N ASN A 59 21.72 18.07 4.21
CA ASN A 59 21.25 16.97 3.36
C ASN A 59 21.65 15.62 3.97
N LEU A 60 22.90 15.51 4.45
CA LEU A 60 23.36 14.30 5.13
C LEU A 60 22.51 14.00 6.38
N ARG A 61 22.10 15.02 7.13
CA ARG A 61 21.22 14.85 8.30
C ARG A 61 19.84 14.32 7.91
N LEU A 62 19.28 14.82 6.80
CA LEU A 62 18.01 14.33 6.25
C LEU A 62 18.14 12.89 5.74
N ASP A 63 19.23 12.57 5.04
CA ASP A 63 19.52 11.22 4.55
C ASP A 63 19.56 10.21 5.72
N ILE A 64 20.25 10.57 6.81
CA ILE A 64 20.31 9.74 8.04
C ILE A 64 18.92 9.58 8.64
N LYS A 65 18.15 10.67 8.75
CA LYS A 65 16.79 10.64 9.30
C LYS A 65 15.88 9.71 8.49
N THR A 66 15.88 9.82 7.16
CA THR A 66 15.07 8.97 6.28
C THR A 66 15.45 7.51 6.45
N ASN A 67 16.75 7.16 6.39
CA ASN A 67 17.20 5.79 6.56
C ASN A 67 16.82 5.21 7.93
N THR A 68 16.99 5.98 9.01
CA THR A 68 16.62 5.54 10.37
C THR A 68 15.11 5.33 10.50
N THR A 69 14.32 6.16 9.83
CA THR A 69 12.85 6.05 9.83
C THR A 69 12.42 4.79 9.08
N TRP A 70 13.05 4.51 7.93
CA TRP A 70 12.85 3.27 7.20
C TRP A 70 13.20 2.04 8.04
N ASP A 71 14.34 2.03 8.74
CA ASP A 71 14.74 0.89 9.56
C ASP A 71 13.76 0.61 10.71
N ARG A 72 13.18 1.66 11.28
CA ARG A 72 12.18 1.56 12.35
C ARG A 72 10.81 1.11 11.86
N GLU A 73 10.38 1.64 10.72
CA GLU A 73 8.99 1.55 10.27
C GLU A 73 8.78 0.55 9.14
N CYS A 74 9.82 0.17 8.39
CA CYS A 74 9.68 -0.54 7.12
C CYS A 74 10.46 -1.85 7.03
N VAL A 75 11.44 -2.05 7.91
CA VAL A 75 12.09 -3.36 8.01
C VAL A 75 11.17 -4.27 8.83
N PRO A 76 10.75 -5.44 8.29
CA PRO A 76 9.94 -6.37 9.06
C PRO A 76 10.68 -6.71 10.35
N SER A 77 10.05 -6.52 11.50
CA SER A 77 10.59 -7.08 12.74
C SER A 77 10.74 -8.57 12.49
N GLN A 78 11.97 -9.08 12.56
CA GLN A 78 12.16 -10.52 12.59
C GLN A 78 11.51 -10.97 13.89
N GLY A 79 10.32 -11.57 13.78
CA GLY A 79 9.58 -12.05 14.93
C GLY A 79 10.42 -13.08 15.67
N ASP A 80 10.68 -12.81 16.94
CA ASP A 80 11.20 -13.78 17.92
C ASP A 80 10.14 -14.87 18.22
#